data_AF-A0A178BDR4-F1
#
_entry.id   AF-A0A178BDR4-F1
#
_cell.length_a   1.000
_cell.length_b   1.000
_cell.length_c   1.000
_cell.angle_alpha   90.00
_cell.angle_beta   90.00
_cell.angle_gamma   90.00
#
_symmetry.space_group_name_H-M   'P 1'
#
loop_
_entity.id
_entity.type
_entity.pdbx_description
1 polymer ?
#
loop_
_entity_poly.entity_id
_entity_poly.type
_entity_poly.pdbx_seq_one_letter_code
_entity_poly.pdbx_strand_id
1 'polypeptide(L)'
;MSRTFFRYPRYPNGRQSEIEEATTTIPTLFATRLFSQFGVLRGSAERPYYNSTISVKIPQPVVTTRCLNNWYAEAWDTIKYPQDGDTSVGILGSLESWAQRPMGTGVHSFNTLGLARITFQPLWVPSPEKDSHSLLGVFFSSASSTETTLQQLLEDSKKFGKDQHNIAVHCCSITAFWKTGETKSIVDGSQSNLMVGFVQTDKITAMESSNSRPISLNLSGLDMPSHAQFASMIGNSSYTTGLARAFALALAEVPTNVIESQSPEKWSNLKSSKENVDAILVSTIWAYGYSADSTAIRLSIAVFLAYCLIVVTYMVYILTTGCASTTWNSAIEVVALALQSRNPKYPNHGHFAAGIDSLSTLRQDVGIRVNKDNELELIFANDRDLDYNELRKIEKNKAY
;
A
#
# COMPACT_ATOMS: atom_id res chain seq x y z
N MET A 1 -5.47 0.12 11.20
CA MET A 1 -5.86 -1.28 11.49
C MET A 1 -4.82 -1.91 12.40
N SER A 2 -5.13 -2.12 13.69
CA SER A 2 -4.28 -2.91 14.59
C SER A 2 -4.68 -4.38 14.46
N ARG A 3 -3.75 -5.25 14.04
CA ARG A 3 -3.99 -6.71 14.01
C ARG A 3 -3.51 -7.29 15.34
N THR A 4 -4.46 -7.72 16.16
CA THR A 4 -4.18 -8.43 17.41
C THR A 4 -4.09 -9.93 17.11
N PHE A 5 -3.00 -10.57 17.52
CA PHE A 5 -2.87 -12.03 17.43
C PHE A 5 -3.13 -12.63 18.81
N PHE A 6 -4.03 -13.62 18.84
CA PHE A 6 -4.29 -14.42 20.02
C PHE A 6 -3.58 -15.76 19.88
N ARG A 7 -2.78 -16.13 20.87
CA ARG A 7 -2.24 -17.47 21.00
C ARG A 7 -2.85 -18.08 22.26
N TYR A 8 -3.82 -18.96 22.08
CA TYR A 8 -4.39 -19.76 23.17
C TYR A 8 -3.64 -21.09 23.24
N PRO A 9 -2.80 -21.34 24.25
CA PRO A 9 -2.25 -22.67 24.45
C PRO A 9 -3.37 -23.60 24.95
N ARG A 10 -3.78 -24.59 24.13
CA ARG A 10 -4.73 -25.62 24.57
C ARG A 10 -4.02 -26.59 25.52
N TYR A 11 -4.40 -26.58 26.80
CA TYR A 11 -4.00 -27.62 27.76
C TYR A 11 -5.20 -28.51 28.15
N PRO A 12 -5.00 -29.85 28.26
CA PRO A 12 -6.05 -30.75 28.68
C PRO A 12 -6.22 -30.73 30.21
N ASN A 13 -7.39 -30.29 30.66
CA ASN A 13 -8.03 -30.61 31.96
C ASN A 13 -7.24 -30.38 33.26
N GLY A 14 -6.67 -29.19 33.46
CA GLY A 14 -6.28 -28.70 34.79
C GLY A 14 -6.56 -27.20 34.92
N ARG A 15 -7.05 -26.74 36.08
CA ARG A 15 -7.19 -25.31 36.45
C ARG A 15 -5.82 -24.63 36.60
N GLN A 16 -4.99 -24.66 35.56
CA GLN A 16 -3.82 -23.81 35.49
C GLN A 16 -4.27 -22.42 35.04
N SER A 17 -3.75 -21.39 35.70
CA SER A 17 -3.95 -20.00 35.32
C SER A 17 -3.50 -19.80 33.88
N GLU A 18 -4.43 -19.55 32.96
CA GLU A 18 -4.13 -19.29 31.56
C GLU A 18 -3.47 -17.90 31.44
N ILE A 19 -2.24 -17.86 30.93
CA ILE A 19 -1.56 -16.62 30.56
C ILE A 19 -2.08 -16.24 29.19
N GLU A 20 -2.85 -15.15 29.13
CA GLU A 20 -3.22 -14.54 27.86
C GLU A 20 -2.11 -13.58 27.41
N GLU A 21 -1.78 -13.60 26.12
CA GLU A 21 -0.78 -12.72 25.54
C GLU A 21 -1.34 -11.99 24.32
N ALA A 22 -1.10 -10.67 24.26
CA ALA A 22 -1.41 -9.84 23.12
C ALA A 22 -0.19 -8.99 22.76
N THR A 23 0.20 -9.00 21.49
CA THR A 23 1.23 -8.11 20.96
C THR A 23 0.58 -7.13 19.98
N THR A 24 0.88 -5.84 20.16
CA THR A 24 0.39 -4.77 19.30
C THR A 24 1.54 -3.89 18.85
N THR A 25 1.54 -3.54 17.57
CA THR A 25 2.37 -2.48 16.99
C THR A 25 1.46 -1.46 16.33
N ILE A 26 1.82 -0.18 16.42
CA ILE A 26 1.13 0.92 15.78
C ILE A 26 2.18 1.76 15.04
N PRO A 27 1.96 2.10 13.75
CA PRO A 27 2.81 3.04 13.04
C PRO A 27 2.93 4.34 13.83
N THR A 28 4.15 4.85 13.99
CA THR A 28 4.34 6.11 14.69
C THR A 28 3.63 7.25 13.97
N LEU A 29 3.29 8.31 14.71
CA LEU A 29 2.76 9.54 14.12
C LEU A 29 3.70 10.08 13.03
N PHE A 30 5.01 9.85 13.17
CA PHE A 30 5.99 10.18 12.16
C PHE A 30 5.81 9.41 10.85
N ALA A 31 5.63 8.08 10.88
CA ALA A 31 5.30 7.33 9.65
C ALA A 31 4.03 7.87 9.00
N THR A 32 3.01 8.17 9.80
CA THR A 32 1.75 8.73 9.31
C THR A 32 1.96 10.10 8.64
N ARG A 33 2.80 10.97 9.22
CA ARG A 33 3.17 12.26 8.61
C ARG A 33 3.96 12.08 7.31
N LEU A 34 4.90 11.13 7.25
CA LEU A 34 5.60 10.80 6.01
C LEU A 34 4.62 10.33 4.93
N PHE A 35 3.63 9.51 5.28
CA PHE A 35 2.57 9.15 4.33
C PHE A 35 1.66 10.32 3.97
N SER A 36 1.43 11.31 4.83
CA SER A 36 0.65 12.49 4.41
C SER A 36 1.45 13.47 3.54
N GLN A 37 2.77 13.53 3.74
CA GLN A 37 3.63 14.49 3.05
C GLN A 37 4.12 13.94 1.70
N PHE A 38 4.49 12.67 1.67
CA PHE A 38 5.00 11.99 0.47
C PHE A 38 3.97 11.04 -0.14
N GLY A 39 2.98 10.63 0.65
CA GLY A 39 1.97 9.67 0.25
C GLY A 39 0.72 10.30 -0.31
N VAL A 40 0.29 9.73 -1.43
CA VAL A 40 -0.64 10.31 -2.39
C VAL A 40 -0.04 11.56 -3.00
N LEU A 41 0.70 11.38 -4.11
CA LEU A 41 0.69 12.41 -5.14
C LEU A 41 -0.80 12.68 -5.40
N ARG A 42 -1.32 13.76 -4.80
CA ARG A 42 -2.73 14.15 -4.90
C ARG A 42 -3.02 14.15 -6.39
N GLY A 43 -3.80 13.18 -6.86
CA GLY A 43 -4.30 13.19 -8.22
C GLY A 43 -5.01 14.52 -8.37
N SER A 44 -4.49 15.40 -9.21
CA SER A 44 -5.30 16.52 -9.65
C SER A 44 -6.47 15.95 -10.45
N ALA A 45 -7.55 16.72 -10.62
CA ALA A 45 -8.67 16.31 -11.47
C ALA A 45 -8.22 15.91 -12.90
N GLU A 46 -7.03 16.33 -13.31
CA GLU A 46 -6.42 16.06 -14.62
C GLU A 46 -5.48 14.83 -14.66
N ARG A 47 -5.15 14.22 -13.51
CA ARG A 47 -4.24 13.06 -13.45
C ARG A 47 -4.89 11.90 -12.68
N PRO A 48 -5.26 10.79 -13.36
CA PRO A 48 -5.83 9.64 -12.68
C PRO A 48 -4.84 9.11 -11.63
N TYR A 49 -5.38 8.65 -10.50
CA TYR A 49 -4.56 8.05 -9.44
C TYR A 49 -3.89 6.79 -9.99
N TYR A 50 -2.56 6.77 -9.96
CA TYR A 50 -1.80 5.57 -10.29
C TYR A 50 -1.78 4.63 -9.10
N ASN A 51 -1.83 3.33 -9.37
CA ASN A 51 -1.50 2.31 -8.38
C ASN A 51 -0.11 2.63 -7.83
N SER A 52 -0.02 2.91 -6.54
CA SER A 52 1.26 3.26 -5.91
C SER A 52 1.35 2.64 -4.54
N THR A 53 2.58 2.27 -4.18
CA THR A 53 2.91 1.75 -2.86
C THR A 53 4.03 2.58 -2.31
N ILE A 54 3.80 3.21 -1.16
CA ILE A 54 4.82 3.93 -0.43
C ILE A 54 5.13 3.15 0.82
N SER A 55 6.37 2.78 0.97
CA SER A 55 6.88 2.02 2.09
C SER A 55 7.79 2.91 2.93
N VAL A 56 7.60 2.85 4.24
CA VAL A 56 8.42 3.52 5.25
C VAL A 56 8.96 2.45 6.17
N LYS A 57 10.29 2.31 6.21
CA LYS A 57 10.99 1.47 7.19
C LYS A 57 11.55 2.35 8.29
N ILE A 58 10.99 2.23 9.49
CA ILE A 58 11.41 2.97 10.69
C ILE A 58 11.24 2.10 11.94
N PRO A 59 11.93 2.41 13.04
CA PRO A 59 11.60 1.89 14.36
C PRO A 59 10.16 2.18 14.74
N GLN A 60 9.46 1.15 15.18
CA GLN A 60 8.09 1.19 15.67
C GLN A 60 8.04 0.64 17.08
N PRO A 61 7.19 1.20 17.95
CA PRO A 61 6.99 0.64 19.27
C PRO A 61 6.15 -0.64 19.14
N VAL A 62 6.70 -1.73 19.66
CA VAL A 62 5.97 -2.99 19.81
C VAL A 62 5.73 -3.19 21.28
N VAL A 63 4.46 -3.35 21.63
CA VAL A 63 4.03 -3.59 23.01
C VAL A 63 3.47 -4.98 23.11
N THR A 64 4.03 -5.76 24.03
CA THR A 64 3.52 -7.08 24.39
C THR A 64 2.97 -7.01 25.80
N THR A 65 1.71 -7.40 25.95
CA THR A 65 1.04 -7.51 27.24
C THR A 65 0.71 -8.97 27.51
N ARG A 66 1.09 -9.44 28.69
CA ARG A 66 0.78 -10.78 29.19
C ARG A 66 -0.03 -10.62 30.45
N CYS A 67 -1.22 -11.17 30.53
CA CYS A 67 -2.05 -11.10 31.74
C CYS A 67 -2.37 -12.49 32.27
N LEU A 68 -2.36 -12.59 33.60
CA LEU A 68 -2.96 -13.71 34.30
C LEU A 68 -4.41 -13.41 34.61
N ASN A 69 -5.29 -14.27 34.11
CA ASN A 69 -6.69 -14.26 34.51
C ASN A 69 -6.86 -15.06 35.79
N ASN A 70 -6.59 -14.41 36.93
CA ASN A 70 -6.92 -14.97 38.24
C ASN A 70 -8.36 -14.60 38.59
N TRP A 71 -9.28 -15.51 38.25
CA TRP A 71 -10.66 -15.40 38.67
C TRP A 71 -10.77 -15.80 40.14
N TYR A 72 -11.35 -14.91 40.95
CA TYR A 72 -11.68 -15.10 42.37
C TYR A 72 -10.45 -15.26 43.28
N ALA A 73 -9.80 -14.13 43.58
CA ALA A 73 -8.75 -14.11 44.61
C ALA A 73 -9.40 -13.98 46.00
N GLU A 74 -9.04 -14.86 46.91
CA GLU A 74 -9.35 -14.72 48.33
C GLU A 74 -8.57 -13.55 48.93
N ALA A 75 -9.07 -12.94 50.01
CA ALA A 75 -8.37 -11.87 50.73
C ALA A 75 -6.92 -12.24 51.14
N TRP A 76 -6.65 -13.54 51.24
CA TRP A 76 -5.37 -14.13 51.64
C TRP A 76 -4.54 -14.62 50.45
N ASP A 77 -5.08 -14.55 49.24
CA ASP A 77 -4.39 -15.05 48.07
C ASP A 77 -3.16 -14.21 47.75
N THR A 78 -2.16 -14.92 47.26
CA THR A 78 -0.96 -14.30 46.71
C THR A 78 -1.26 -13.75 45.33
N ILE A 79 -0.95 -12.47 45.14
CA ILE A 79 -1.01 -11.83 43.83
C ILE A 79 0.09 -12.44 42.98
N LYS A 80 -0.33 -13.12 41.91
CA LYS A 80 0.56 -13.76 40.94
C LYS A 80 0.66 -12.91 39.69
N TYR A 81 1.83 -12.83 39.08
CA TYR A 81 2.06 -12.09 37.85
C TYR A 81 2.83 -12.96 36.82
N PRO A 82 2.62 -12.77 35.51
CA PRO A 82 3.36 -13.51 34.50
C PRO A 82 4.79 -12.97 34.44
N GLN A 83 5.79 -13.86 34.55
CA GLN A 83 7.20 -13.46 34.47
C GLN A 83 7.61 -13.13 33.04
N ASP A 84 8.74 -12.45 32.87
CA ASP A 84 9.20 -12.02 31.56
C ASP A 84 9.74 -13.19 30.74
N GLY A 85 9.35 -13.27 29.46
CA GLY A 85 9.89 -14.23 28.49
C GLY A 85 9.48 -15.71 28.66
N ASP A 86 8.92 -16.13 29.80
CA ASP A 86 8.56 -17.54 30.05
C ASP A 86 7.09 -17.74 30.45
N THR A 87 6.56 -18.96 30.41
CA THR A 87 5.21 -19.31 30.91
C THR A 87 5.15 -19.39 32.45
N SER A 88 6.23 -19.04 33.13
CA SER A 88 6.32 -19.04 34.57
C SER A 88 5.53 -17.88 35.20
N VAL A 89 5.18 -18.08 36.47
CA VAL A 89 4.33 -17.17 37.24
C VAL A 89 5.08 -16.79 38.51
N GLY A 90 5.31 -15.49 38.69
CA GLY A 90 5.93 -14.91 39.88
C GLY A 90 4.89 -14.52 40.93
N ILE A 91 5.36 -14.24 42.15
CA ILE A 91 4.52 -13.80 43.27
C ILE A 91 4.91 -12.38 43.66
N LEU A 92 3.93 -11.49 43.73
CA LEU A 92 4.11 -10.08 44.01
C LEU A 92 3.88 -9.72 45.50
N GLY A 93 3.04 -10.48 46.20
CA GLY A 93 2.70 -10.27 47.61
C GLY A 93 1.29 -10.75 47.96
N SER A 94 0.83 -10.51 49.19
CA SER A 94 -0.56 -10.82 49.59
C SER A 94 -1.53 -9.73 49.14
N LEU A 95 -2.76 -10.10 48.77
CA LEU A 95 -3.80 -9.14 48.38
C LEU A 95 -4.05 -8.06 49.45
N GLU A 96 -4.04 -8.44 50.73
CA GLU A 96 -4.18 -7.54 51.86
C GLU A 96 -3.12 -6.42 51.90
N SER A 97 -1.85 -6.76 51.68
CA SER A 97 -0.77 -5.75 51.67
C SER A 97 -0.91 -4.74 50.53
N TRP A 98 -1.50 -5.16 49.40
CA TRP A 98 -1.73 -4.31 48.25
C TRP A 98 -2.96 -3.41 48.43
N ALA A 99 -4.00 -3.92 49.10
CA ALA A 99 -5.22 -3.18 49.38
C ALA A 99 -5.07 -2.12 50.46
N GLN A 100 -4.04 -2.20 51.31
CA GLN A 100 -3.71 -1.16 52.28
C GLN A 100 -3.19 0.13 51.63
N ARG A 101 -2.83 0.10 50.34
CA ARG A 101 -2.42 1.31 49.63
C ARG A 101 -3.64 2.23 49.44
N PRO A 102 -3.47 3.55 49.58
CA PRO A 102 -4.56 4.49 49.38
C PRO A 102 -5.07 4.37 47.93
N MET A 103 -6.28 3.83 47.78
CA MET A 103 -7.00 3.75 46.52
C MET A 103 -8.24 4.64 46.61
N GLY A 104 -8.58 5.29 45.50
CA GLY A 104 -9.86 5.99 45.40
C GLY A 104 -11.07 5.05 45.51
N THR A 105 -12.26 5.64 45.58
CA THR A 105 -13.52 4.90 45.45
C THR A 105 -13.58 4.20 44.10
N GLY A 106 -14.17 3.01 44.08
CA GLY A 106 -14.37 2.28 42.84
C GLY A 106 -15.34 2.99 41.91
N VAL A 107 -15.14 2.87 40.61
CA VAL A 107 -16.03 3.44 39.58
C VAL A 107 -16.92 2.32 39.04
N HIS A 108 -18.22 2.59 39.02
CA HIS A 108 -19.20 1.71 38.38
C HIS A 108 -18.97 1.67 36.86
N SER A 109 -18.95 0.46 36.34
CA SER A 109 -18.84 0.15 34.93
C SER A 109 -19.84 -0.94 34.57
N PHE A 110 -20.36 -0.89 33.35
CA PHE A 110 -21.18 -1.97 32.82
C PHE A 110 -20.33 -2.75 31.83
N ASN A 111 -20.25 -4.07 32.02
CA ASN A 111 -19.60 -4.91 31.02
C ASN A 111 -20.49 -5.04 29.77
N THR A 112 -19.99 -5.71 28.74
CA THR A 112 -20.72 -5.95 27.48
C THR A 112 -22.03 -6.75 27.66
N LEU A 113 -22.19 -7.43 28.80
CA LEU A 113 -23.40 -8.17 29.17
C LEU A 113 -24.36 -7.36 30.05
N GLY A 114 -24.06 -6.08 30.30
CA GLY A 114 -24.88 -5.21 31.16
C GLY A 114 -24.77 -5.51 32.65
N LEU A 115 -23.86 -6.39 33.08
CA LEU A 115 -23.60 -6.64 34.49
C LEU A 115 -22.80 -5.48 35.08
N ALA A 116 -23.29 -4.94 36.20
CA ALA A 116 -22.59 -3.92 36.96
C ALA A 116 -21.30 -4.51 37.54
N ARG A 117 -20.18 -3.83 37.31
CA ARG A 117 -18.87 -4.15 37.86
C ARG A 117 -18.25 -2.87 38.40
N ILE A 118 -17.75 -2.92 39.62
CA ILE A 118 -16.93 -1.86 40.17
C ILE A 118 -15.48 -2.13 39.79
N THR A 119 -14.81 -1.10 39.28
CA THR A 119 -13.40 -1.13 38.94
C THR A 119 -12.65 -0.15 39.82
N PHE A 120 -11.48 -0.56 40.31
CA PHE A 120 -10.66 0.29 41.17
C PHE A 120 -9.50 0.88 40.38
N GLN A 121 -8.86 1.88 40.98
CA GLN A 121 -7.61 2.44 40.49
C GLN A 121 -6.56 1.33 40.33
N PRO A 122 -5.98 1.16 39.13
CA PRO A 122 -4.94 0.17 38.92
C PRO A 122 -3.66 0.59 39.64
N LEU A 123 -2.88 -0.40 40.08
CA LEU A 123 -1.57 -0.17 40.66
C LEU A 123 -0.47 -0.56 39.67
N TRP A 124 0.48 0.35 39.50
CA TRP A 124 1.61 0.18 38.60
C TRP A 124 2.89 0.01 39.40
N VAL A 125 3.64 -1.05 39.14
CA VAL A 125 4.97 -1.25 39.72
C VAL A 125 5.94 -1.79 38.68
N PRO A 126 7.24 -1.48 38.77
CA PRO A 126 8.24 -2.17 37.95
C PRO A 126 8.26 -3.66 38.28
N SER A 127 8.59 -4.50 37.30
CA SER A 127 8.80 -5.93 37.53
C SER A 127 9.91 -6.15 38.57
N PRO A 128 9.74 -7.09 39.53
CA PRO A 128 10.78 -7.40 40.51
C PRO A 128 11.91 -8.26 39.93
N GLU A 129 11.79 -8.72 38.67
CA GLU A 129 12.81 -9.51 38.01
C GLU A 129 14.06 -8.70 37.73
N LYS A 130 15.22 -9.32 37.93
CA LYS A 130 16.51 -8.68 37.69
C LYS A 130 16.65 -8.36 36.20
N ASP A 131 17.06 -7.13 35.89
CA ASP A 131 17.27 -6.61 34.54
C ASP A 131 15.99 -6.57 33.67
N SER A 132 14.81 -6.67 34.29
CA SER A 132 13.53 -6.48 33.60
C SER A 132 13.26 -5.01 33.29
N HIS A 133 12.70 -4.77 32.11
CA HIS A 133 12.14 -3.47 31.71
C HIS A 133 10.61 -3.46 31.70
N SER A 134 9.99 -4.51 32.24
CA SER A 134 8.55 -4.69 32.24
C SER A 134 7.88 -3.86 33.31
N LEU A 135 6.71 -3.33 32.96
CA LEU A 135 5.82 -2.67 33.89
C LEU A 135 4.67 -3.61 34.25
N LEU A 136 4.46 -3.83 35.54
CA LEU A 136 3.35 -4.62 36.04
C LEU A 136 2.16 -3.70 36.36
N GLY A 137 0.98 -4.05 35.84
CA GLY A 137 -0.30 -3.45 36.19
C GLY A 137 -1.17 -4.45 36.95
N VAL A 138 -1.64 -4.05 38.13
CA VAL A 138 -2.56 -4.83 38.98
C VAL A 138 -3.93 -4.15 38.95
N PHE A 139 -4.93 -4.86 38.44
CA PHE A 139 -6.28 -4.38 38.25
C PHE A 139 -7.24 -5.11 39.19
N PHE A 140 -8.01 -4.36 39.96
CA PHE A 140 -9.01 -4.90 40.88
C PHE A 140 -10.40 -4.58 40.37
N SER A 141 -11.31 -5.51 40.61
CA SER A 141 -12.71 -5.30 40.28
C SER A 141 -13.62 -6.23 41.08
N SER A 142 -14.88 -5.86 41.21
CA SER A 142 -15.88 -6.63 41.96
C SER A 142 -17.23 -6.57 41.25
N ALA A 143 -18.05 -7.62 41.39
CA ALA A 143 -19.42 -7.65 40.89
C ALA A 143 -20.43 -6.92 41.81
N SER A 144 -19.95 -6.11 42.75
CA SER A 144 -20.81 -5.34 43.66
C SER A 144 -21.57 -4.21 42.93
N SER A 145 -22.77 -3.91 43.40
CA SER A 145 -23.61 -2.80 42.95
C SER A 145 -23.51 -1.56 43.84
N THR A 146 -22.82 -1.64 44.98
CA THR A 146 -22.69 -0.54 45.93
C THR A 146 -21.34 0.15 45.83
N GLU A 147 -21.33 1.48 45.80
CA GLU A 147 -20.10 2.26 45.90
C GLU A 147 -19.36 1.89 47.19
N THR A 148 -18.21 1.27 47.05
CA THR A 148 -17.40 0.74 48.15
C THR A 148 -15.93 0.98 47.88
N THR A 149 -15.12 0.98 48.93
CA THR A 149 -13.66 0.95 48.79
C THR A 149 -13.18 -0.50 48.67
N LEU A 150 -12.00 -0.72 48.07
CA LEU A 150 -11.42 -2.05 47.98
C LEU A 150 -11.20 -2.67 49.38
N GLN A 151 -10.81 -1.85 50.36
CA GLN A 151 -10.63 -2.29 51.73
C GLN A 151 -11.93 -2.79 52.35
N GLN A 152 -13.03 -2.04 52.20
CA GLN A 152 -14.33 -2.44 52.71
C GLN A 152 -14.81 -3.75 52.07
N LEU A 153 -14.64 -3.91 50.75
CA LEU A 153 -14.96 -5.17 50.06
C LEU A 153 -14.14 -6.34 50.58
N LEU A 154 -12.86 -6.13 50.90
CA LEU A 154 -12.01 -7.18 51.47
C LEU A 154 -12.46 -7.54 52.88
N GLU A 155 -12.78 -6.56 53.72
CA GLU A 155 -13.32 -6.79 55.06
C GLU A 155 -14.67 -7.53 55.01
N ASP A 156 -15.55 -7.15 54.09
CA ASP A 156 -16.83 -7.83 53.85
C ASP A 156 -16.63 -9.26 53.33
N SER A 157 -15.66 -9.48 52.43
CA SER A 157 -15.32 -10.83 51.95
C SER A 157 -14.82 -11.75 53.07
N LYS A 158 -14.08 -11.21 54.05
CA LYS A 158 -13.64 -11.94 55.24
C LYS A 158 -14.82 -12.30 56.14
N LYS A 159 -15.82 -11.42 56.25
CA LYS A 159 -16.98 -11.58 57.13
C LYS A 159 -18.06 -12.51 56.57
N PHE A 160 -18.37 -12.38 55.28
CA PHE A 160 -19.53 -13.03 54.66
C PHE A 160 -19.17 -14.28 53.83
N GLY A 161 -17.89 -14.59 53.68
CA GLY A 161 -17.42 -15.72 52.90
C GLY A 161 -17.33 -15.42 51.39
N LYS A 162 -16.69 -16.34 50.66
CA LYS A 162 -16.25 -16.16 49.26
C LYS A 162 -17.40 -15.91 48.29
N ASP A 163 -18.56 -16.50 48.55
CA ASP A 163 -19.66 -16.55 47.58
C ASP A 163 -20.38 -15.20 47.40
N GLN A 164 -20.24 -14.27 48.35
CA GLN A 164 -20.97 -13.00 48.31
C GLN A 164 -20.16 -11.85 47.69
N HIS A 165 -18.83 -11.85 47.81
CA HIS A 165 -17.98 -10.74 47.38
C HIS A 165 -16.82 -11.25 46.52
N ASN A 166 -17.12 -11.49 45.24
CA ASN A 166 -16.14 -11.94 44.28
C ASN A 166 -15.24 -10.78 43.82
N ILE A 167 -14.03 -10.71 44.38
CA ILE A 167 -12.98 -9.80 43.93
C ILE A 167 -12.17 -10.50 42.83
N ALA A 168 -12.15 -9.90 41.65
CA ALA A 168 -11.32 -10.34 40.53
C ALA A 168 -10.07 -9.46 40.45
N VAL A 169 -8.91 -10.12 40.41
CA VAL A 169 -7.59 -9.49 40.33
C VAL A 169 -6.93 -9.91 39.03
N HIS A 170 -6.67 -8.96 38.14
CA HIS A 170 -5.92 -9.21 36.91
C HIS A 170 -4.53 -8.60 37.06
N CYS A 171 -3.49 -9.39 36.82
CA CYS A 171 -2.11 -8.92 36.82
C CYS A 171 -1.54 -9.04 35.42
N CYS A 172 -1.04 -7.93 34.90
CA CYS A 172 -0.52 -7.84 33.55
C CYS A 172 0.93 -7.36 33.57
N SER A 173 1.82 -8.09 32.90
CA SER A 173 3.17 -7.62 32.54
C SER A 173 3.11 -6.95 31.18
N ILE A 174 3.64 -5.73 31.09
CA ILE A 174 3.71 -4.92 29.87
C ILE A 174 5.17 -4.72 29.54
N THR A 175 5.57 -5.25 28.39
CA THR A 175 6.89 -5.02 27.79
C THR A 175 6.73 -4.15 26.56
N ALA A 176 7.67 -3.23 26.36
CA ALA A 176 7.72 -2.40 25.17
C ALA A 176 9.15 -2.40 24.61
N PHE A 177 9.27 -2.45 23.29
CA PHE A 177 10.55 -2.42 22.60
C PHE A 177 10.46 -1.74 21.24
N TRP A 178 11.56 -1.15 20.80
CA TRP A 178 11.71 -0.64 19.45
C TRP A 178 12.07 -1.78 18.51
N LYS A 179 11.32 -1.91 17.42
CA LYS A 179 11.64 -2.81 16.32
C LYS A 179 11.49 -2.09 14.99
N THR A 180 12.49 -2.19 14.12
CA THR A 180 12.41 -1.66 12.76
C THR A 180 11.38 -2.46 11.98
N GLY A 181 10.27 -1.81 11.63
CA GLY A 181 9.17 -2.38 10.87
C GLY A 181 8.97 -1.63 9.55
N GLU A 182 8.41 -2.33 8.57
CA GLU A 182 7.98 -1.73 7.31
C GLU A 182 6.48 -1.46 7.36
N THR A 183 6.10 -0.19 7.17
CA THR A 183 4.71 0.20 6.96
C THR A 183 4.53 0.62 5.50
N LYS A 184 3.50 0.09 4.85
CA LYS A 184 3.16 0.32 3.45
C LYS A 184 1.83 1.05 3.39
N SER A 185 1.79 2.20 2.73
CA SER A 185 0.57 2.84 2.26
C SER A 185 0.33 2.38 0.82
N ILE A 186 -0.77 1.67 0.60
CA ILE A 186 -1.15 1.16 -0.73
C ILE A 186 -2.32 2.00 -1.24
N VAL A 187 -2.13 2.62 -2.40
CA VAL A 187 -3.16 3.38 -3.11
C VAL A 187 -3.58 2.56 -4.33
N ASP A 188 -4.83 2.13 -4.35
CA ASP A 188 -5.46 1.46 -5.48
C ASP A 188 -6.19 2.51 -6.33
N GLY A 189 -5.61 2.85 -7.47
CA GLY A 189 -6.15 3.81 -8.43
C GLY A 189 -7.39 3.30 -9.18
N SER A 190 -7.70 2.01 -9.12
CA SER A 190 -8.90 1.44 -9.75
C SER A 190 -10.19 1.76 -8.98
N GLN A 191 -10.08 2.08 -7.69
CA GLN A 191 -11.21 2.44 -6.84
C GLN A 191 -11.39 3.98 -6.83
N SER A 192 -11.71 4.53 -8.00
CA SER A 192 -11.70 5.99 -8.27
C SER A 192 -12.68 6.82 -7.44
N ASN A 193 -13.65 6.21 -6.77
CA ASN A 193 -14.77 6.93 -6.15
C ASN A 193 -14.65 7.10 -4.63
N LEU A 194 -13.76 6.37 -3.97
CA LEU A 194 -13.39 6.60 -2.57
C LEU A 194 -11.87 6.44 -2.44
N MET A 195 -11.17 7.53 -2.10
CA MET A 195 -9.75 7.51 -1.73
C MET A 195 -9.53 6.64 -0.49
N VAL A 196 -9.48 5.32 -0.64
CA VAL A 196 -9.16 4.40 0.45
C VAL A 196 -7.76 3.87 0.23
N GLY A 197 -6.78 4.72 0.51
CA GLY A 197 -5.43 4.21 0.79
C GLY A 197 -5.49 3.40 2.08
N PHE A 198 -5.02 2.15 2.07
CA PHE A 198 -4.91 1.36 3.28
C PHE A 198 -3.46 1.29 3.74
N VAL A 199 -3.28 1.44 5.05
CA VAL A 199 -1.97 1.32 5.70
C VAL A 199 -1.83 -0.11 6.22
N GLN A 200 -0.88 -0.83 5.66
CA GLN A 200 -0.50 -2.17 6.07
C GLN A 200 0.87 -2.13 6.74
N THR A 201 1.00 -2.70 7.93
CA THR A 201 2.29 -2.89 8.59
C THR A 201 2.67 -4.35 8.49
N ASP A 202 3.94 -4.63 8.21
CA ASP A 202 4.45 -6.00 8.17
C ASP A 202 4.23 -6.67 9.53
N LYS A 203 3.98 -7.98 9.51
CA LYS A 203 3.69 -8.73 10.72
C LYS A 203 4.95 -8.83 11.57
N ILE A 204 4.99 -8.07 12.66
CA ILE A 204 6.05 -8.17 13.65
C ILE A 204 5.72 -9.32 14.60
N THR A 205 6.49 -10.41 14.54
CA THR A 205 6.43 -11.49 15.51
C THR A 205 7.15 -11.08 16.80
N ALA A 206 6.50 -11.33 17.94
CA ALA A 206 7.04 -11.06 19.29
C ALA A 206 8.30 -11.89 19.62
N MET A 207 8.51 -12.99 18.89
CA MET A 207 9.49 -14.02 19.21
C MET A 207 10.96 -13.64 18.97
N GLU A 208 11.24 -12.47 18.38
CA GLU A 208 12.60 -11.97 18.11
C GLU A 208 12.97 -10.80 19.04
N SER A 209 12.64 -10.89 20.33
CA SER A 209 12.96 -9.84 21.31
C SER A 209 14.45 -9.73 21.63
N SER A 210 15.26 -10.75 21.33
CA SER A 210 16.69 -10.77 21.69
C SER A 210 17.53 -9.68 21.02
N ASN A 211 17.07 -9.14 19.89
CA ASN A 211 17.74 -8.07 19.16
C ASN A 211 17.00 -6.72 19.23
N SER A 212 15.91 -6.62 20.01
CA SER A 212 15.14 -5.38 20.11
C SER A 212 15.66 -4.48 21.23
N ARG A 213 15.50 -3.16 21.06
CA ARG A 213 15.90 -2.18 22.08
C ARG A 213 14.73 -1.97 23.04
N PRO A 214 14.85 -2.26 24.35
CA PRO A 214 13.75 -2.11 25.29
C PRO A 214 13.37 -0.64 25.48
N ILE A 215 12.09 -0.40 25.76
CA ILE A 215 11.51 0.89 26.12
C ILE A 215 11.14 0.83 27.60
N SER A 216 11.78 1.65 28.42
CA SER A 216 11.42 1.77 29.83
C SER A 216 10.13 2.57 29.97
N LEU A 217 9.09 1.95 30.52
CA LEU A 217 7.79 2.58 30.75
C LEU A 217 7.78 3.23 32.14
N ASN A 218 7.69 4.56 32.19
CA ASN A 218 7.49 5.30 33.43
C ASN A 218 6.16 6.05 33.37
N LEU A 219 5.21 5.65 34.22
CA LEU A 219 3.88 6.27 34.31
C LEU A 219 3.81 7.40 35.37
N SER A 220 4.92 7.73 36.01
CA SER A 220 4.95 8.79 37.02
C SER A 220 4.52 10.12 36.41
N GLY A 221 3.51 10.76 36.99
CA GLY A 221 2.95 12.02 36.50
C GLY A 221 1.89 11.87 35.39
N LEU A 222 1.48 10.65 35.05
CA LEU A 222 0.32 10.41 34.18
C LEU A 222 -0.90 10.07 35.02
N ASP A 223 -1.90 10.96 35.00
CA ASP A 223 -3.14 10.77 35.77
C ASP A 223 -4.02 9.68 35.16
N MET A 224 -4.11 9.63 33.82
CA MET A 224 -5.05 8.77 33.11
C MET A 224 -4.85 7.26 33.35
N PRO A 225 -3.62 6.69 33.25
CA PRO A 225 -3.40 5.26 33.54
C PRO A 225 -3.70 4.89 34.99
N SER A 226 -3.72 5.86 35.90
CA SER A 226 -3.98 5.68 37.32
C SER A 226 -5.47 5.80 37.65
N HIS A 227 -6.35 6.18 36.72
CA HIS A 227 -7.78 6.31 37.00
C HIS A 227 -8.51 4.96 36.90
N ALA A 228 -9.50 4.74 37.78
CA ALA A 228 -10.40 3.58 37.70
C ALA A 228 -11.18 3.51 36.36
N GLN A 229 -11.49 4.66 35.76
CA GLN A 229 -12.12 4.74 34.43
C GLN A 229 -11.24 4.12 33.33
N PHE A 230 -9.91 4.26 33.43
CA PHE A 230 -8.99 3.62 32.50
C PHE A 230 -9.06 2.09 32.65
N ALA A 231 -9.02 1.58 33.88
CA ALA A 231 -9.17 0.13 34.13
C ALA A 231 -10.50 -0.42 33.58
N SER A 232 -11.61 0.30 33.77
CA SER A 232 -12.92 -0.01 33.20
C SER A 232 -12.90 -0.07 31.66
N MET A 233 -12.37 0.99 31.02
CA MET A 233 -12.32 1.09 29.56
C MET A 233 -11.50 -0.06 28.94
N ILE A 234 -10.36 -0.39 29.54
CA ILE A 234 -9.48 -1.45 29.06
C ILE A 234 -10.06 -2.84 29.35
N GLY A 235 -10.67 -3.04 30.51
CA GLY A 235 -11.26 -4.30 30.95
C GLY A 235 -12.47 -4.76 30.13
N ASN A 236 -13.14 -3.87 29.38
CA ASN A 236 -14.34 -4.18 28.60
C ASN A 236 -14.09 -5.11 27.39
N SER A 237 -12.88 -5.13 26.82
CA SER A 237 -12.55 -5.94 25.64
C SER A 237 -11.63 -7.11 25.96
N SER A 238 -10.64 -6.87 26.82
CA SER A 238 -9.74 -7.80 27.48
C SER A 238 -8.55 -6.95 27.95
N TYR A 239 -8.11 -7.13 29.20
CA TYR A 239 -6.96 -6.37 29.71
C TYR A 239 -5.72 -6.56 28.82
N THR A 240 -5.47 -7.76 28.29
CA THR A 240 -4.31 -8.01 27.42
C THR A 240 -4.32 -7.14 26.18
N THR A 241 -5.42 -7.19 25.43
CA THR A 241 -5.54 -6.49 24.13
C THR A 241 -5.69 -4.99 24.33
N GLY A 242 -6.47 -4.56 25.31
CA GLY A 242 -6.70 -3.15 25.58
C GLY A 242 -5.42 -2.45 26.04
N LEU A 243 -4.65 -3.05 26.97
CA LEU A 243 -3.37 -2.50 27.41
C LEU A 243 -2.35 -2.44 26.28
N ALA A 244 -2.19 -3.54 25.52
CA ALA A 244 -1.24 -3.57 24.41
C ALA A 244 -1.54 -2.45 23.39
N ARG A 245 -2.82 -2.20 23.09
CA ARG A 245 -3.25 -1.11 22.21
C ARG A 245 -3.04 0.27 22.81
N ALA A 246 -3.44 0.49 24.06
CA ALA A 246 -3.33 1.79 24.72
C ALA A 246 -1.86 2.24 24.83
N PHE A 247 -0.97 1.35 25.26
CA PHE A 247 0.46 1.65 25.35
C PHE A 247 1.11 1.78 23.97
N ALA A 248 0.77 0.93 22.99
CA ALA A 248 1.29 1.09 21.64
C ALA A 248 0.86 2.43 21.01
N LEU A 249 -0.36 2.89 21.32
CA LEU A 249 -0.87 4.18 20.84
C LEU A 249 -0.13 5.34 21.49
N ALA A 250 0.00 5.32 22.82
CA ALA A 250 0.74 6.34 23.56
C ALA A 250 2.22 6.43 23.10
N LEU A 251 2.87 5.30 22.88
CA LEU A 251 4.24 5.25 22.37
C LEU A 251 4.35 5.69 20.90
N ALA A 252 3.30 5.49 20.09
CA ALA A 252 3.26 5.95 18.71
C ALA A 252 3.08 7.48 18.60
N GLU A 253 2.49 8.11 19.62
CA GLU A 253 2.33 9.56 19.72
C GLU A 253 3.59 10.30 20.18
N VAL A 254 4.55 9.61 20.82
CA VAL A 254 5.77 10.24 21.36
C VAL A 254 6.42 11.12 20.29
N PRO A 255 6.45 12.44 20.51
CA PRO A 255 6.59 13.38 19.43
C PRO A 255 8.02 13.42 18.93
N THR A 256 8.16 13.37 17.61
CA THR A 256 9.40 13.70 16.92
C THR A 256 9.57 15.22 16.92
N ASN A 257 9.85 15.80 18.09
CA ASN A 257 10.20 17.22 18.26
C ASN A 257 11.42 17.62 17.39
N VAL A 258 12.10 16.64 16.82
CA VAL A 258 13.26 16.77 15.93
C VAL A 258 12.87 17.09 14.48
N ILE A 259 11.58 17.05 14.11
CA ILE A 259 11.12 17.18 12.71
C ILE A 259 10.22 18.40 12.55
N GLU A 260 10.46 19.45 13.33
CA GLU A 260 10.10 20.80 12.90
C GLU A 260 11.00 21.20 11.72
N SER A 261 10.45 21.00 10.52
CA SER A 261 10.78 21.68 9.27
C SER A 261 12.21 22.22 9.12
N GLN A 262 13.22 21.35 9.17
CA GLN A 262 14.53 21.73 8.68
C GLN A 262 14.53 21.56 7.16
N SER A 263 14.89 22.64 6.46
CA SER A 263 15.01 22.67 5.00
C SER A 263 15.87 21.51 4.50
N PRO A 264 15.64 21.02 3.25
CA PRO A 264 16.38 19.89 2.68
C PRO A 264 17.91 19.99 2.81
N GLU A 265 18.46 21.20 2.85
CA GLU A 265 19.88 21.49 2.98
C GLU A 265 20.49 21.13 4.35
N LYS A 266 19.70 21.07 5.44
CA LYS A 266 20.19 20.68 6.78
C LYS A 266 20.17 19.17 7.04
N TRP A 267 19.55 18.38 6.17
CA TRP A 267 19.48 16.91 6.32
C TRP A 267 20.86 16.25 6.16
N SER A 268 21.78 16.88 5.43
CA SER A 268 23.17 16.41 5.27
C SER A 268 23.96 16.44 6.59
N ASN A 269 23.68 17.41 7.47
CA ASN A 269 24.37 17.58 8.76
C ASN A 269 23.83 16.66 9.86
N LEU A 270 22.64 16.07 9.66
CA LEU A 270 22.02 15.10 10.57
C LEU A 270 22.54 13.67 10.37
N LYS A 271 23.49 13.39 9.47
CA LYS A 271 24.05 12.03 9.30
C LYS A 271 25.06 11.61 10.38
N SER A 272 25.46 12.51 11.29
CA SER A 272 26.65 12.30 12.15
C SER A 272 26.38 11.95 13.62
N SER A 273 25.13 11.85 14.08
CA SER A 273 24.86 11.44 15.47
C SER A 273 24.64 9.92 15.56
N LYS A 274 25.36 9.28 16.48
CA LYS A 274 25.24 7.84 16.80
C LYS A 274 23.83 7.44 17.32
N GLU A 275 22.96 8.41 17.58
CA GLU A 275 21.61 8.19 18.12
C GLU A 275 20.51 8.42 17.07
N ASN A 276 20.88 8.62 15.81
CA ASN A 276 19.90 8.94 14.77
C ASN A 276 19.15 7.69 14.31
N VAL A 277 17.83 7.86 14.19
CA VAL A 277 16.93 6.84 13.66
C VAL A 277 16.92 6.96 12.13
N ASP A 278 17.52 5.98 11.45
CA ASP A 278 17.47 5.90 10.00
C ASP A 278 16.05 5.56 9.54
N ALA A 279 15.48 6.44 8.71
CA ALA A 279 14.20 6.23 8.06
C ALA A 279 14.42 6.00 6.56
N ILE A 280 13.99 4.84 6.06
CA ILE A 280 14.08 4.51 4.63
C ILE A 280 12.69 4.66 4.02
N LEU A 281 12.55 5.63 3.12
CA LEU A 281 11.35 5.84 2.31
C LEU A 281 11.55 5.22 0.93
N VAL A 282 10.67 4.31 0.53
CA VAL A 282 10.65 3.69 -0.80
C VAL A 282 9.30 4.00 -1.44
N SER A 283 9.31 4.70 -2.57
CA SER A 283 8.11 4.98 -3.36
C SER A 283 8.14 4.13 -4.63
N THR A 284 7.14 3.26 -4.78
CA THR A 284 6.96 2.40 -5.94
C THR A 284 5.71 2.83 -6.68
N ILE A 285 5.87 3.33 -7.90
CA ILE A 285 4.76 3.67 -8.79
C ILE A 285 4.53 2.49 -9.72
N TRP A 286 3.36 1.86 -9.60
CA TRP A 286 2.92 0.80 -10.51
C TRP A 286 2.26 1.45 -11.72
N ALA A 287 3.09 1.95 -12.63
CA ALA A 287 2.63 2.29 -13.96
C ALA A 287 2.60 1.01 -14.81
N TYR A 288 1.67 0.95 -15.77
CA TYR A 288 1.85 0.09 -16.94
C TYR A 288 3.03 0.65 -17.74
N GLY A 289 4.23 0.38 -17.26
CA GLY A 289 5.43 0.63 -18.03
C GLY A 289 5.34 -0.25 -19.27
N TYR A 290 5.39 0.37 -20.44
CA TYR A 290 5.90 -0.27 -21.64
C TYR A 290 7.36 -0.69 -21.35
N SER A 291 7.54 -1.70 -20.52
CA SER A 291 8.85 -2.26 -20.22
C SER A 291 9.31 -2.93 -21.49
N ALA A 292 10.51 -2.60 -21.97
CA ALA A 292 11.10 -3.21 -23.17
C ALA A 292 11.20 -4.75 -23.07
N ASP A 293 10.96 -5.31 -21.87
CA ASP A 293 10.84 -6.73 -21.61
C ASP A 293 9.49 -7.37 -21.96
N SER A 294 8.45 -6.59 -22.25
CA SER A 294 7.19 -7.18 -22.69
C SER A 294 7.37 -7.84 -24.06
N THR A 295 6.86 -9.06 -24.20
CA THR A 295 6.93 -9.84 -25.44
C THR A 295 6.39 -9.04 -26.64
N ALA A 296 5.32 -8.27 -26.44
CA ALA A 296 4.76 -7.41 -27.47
C ALA A 296 5.77 -6.37 -27.98
N ILE A 297 6.48 -5.66 -27.08
CA ILE A 297 7.47 -4.65 -27.47
C ILE A 297 8.68 -5.31 -28.15
N ARG A 298 9.16 -6.44 -27.63
CA ARG A 298 10.26 -7.20 -28.26
C ARG A 298 9.91 -7.62 -29.69
N LEU A 299 8.67 -8.06 -29.91
CA LEU A 299 8.19 -8.50 -31.22
C LEU A 299 8.02 -7.30 -32.17
N SER A 300 7.49 -6.18 -31.69
CA SER A 300 7.42 -4.92 -32.46
C SER A 300 8.81 -4.42 -32.87
N ILE A 301 9.78 -4.43 -31.95
CA ILE A 301 11.17 -4.04 -32.24
C ILE A 301 11.80 -4.99 -33.27
N ALA A 302 11.56 -6.31 -33.14
CA ALA A 302 12.06 -7.30 -34.09
C ALA A 302 11.51 -7.07 -35.52
N VAL A 303 10.21 -6.79 -35.65
CA VAL A 303 9.59 -6.48 -36.95
C VAL A 303 10.16 -5.19 -37.54
N PHE A 304 10.31 -4.14 -36.73
CA PHE A 304 10.93 -2.89 -37.18
C PHE A 304 12.37 -3.10 -37.64
N LEU A 305 13.18 -3.86 -36.89
CA LEU A 305 14.55 -4.18 -37.27
C LEU A 305 14.61 -5.01 -38.57
N ALA A 306 13.73 -5.99 -38.73
CA ALA A 306 13.64 -6.79 -39.94
C ALA A 306 13.30 -5.90 -41.16
N TYR A 307 12.34 -4.99 -41.01
CA TYR A 307 12.00 -4.04 -42.07
C TYR A 307 13.18 -3.12 -42.42
N CYS A 308 13.87 -2.56 -41.42
CA CYS A 308 15.05 -1.75 -41.63
C CYS A 308 16.16 -2.52 -42.37
N LEU A 309 16.39 -3.79 -42.02
CA LEU A 309 17.37 -4.64 -42.71
C LEU A 309 16.98 -4.91 -44.16
N ILE A 310 15.70 -5.16 -44.43
CA ILE A 310 15.20 -5.34 -45.80
C ILE A 310 15.43 -4.07 -46.62
N VAL A 311 15.09 -2.90 -46.07
CA VAL A 311 15.28 -1.60 -46.75
C VAL A 311 16.76 -1.31 -47.00
N VAL A 312 17.64 -1.53 -46.02
CA VAL A 312 19.09 -1.34 -46.19
C VAL A 312 19.65 -2.31 -47.23
N THR A 313 19.26 -3.58 -47.18
CA THR A 313 19.68 -4.59 -48.17
C THR A 313 19.23 -4.20 -49.57
N TYR A 314 17.99 -3.71 -49.70
CA TYR A 314 17.43 -3.25 -50.97
C TYR A 314 18.14 -1.99 -51.49
N MET A 315 18.44 -1.03 -50.62
CA MET A 315 19.26 0.15 -50.96
C MET A 315 20.65 -0.25 -51.47
N VAL A 316 21.34 -1.16 -50.76
CA VAL A 316 22.66 -1.67 -51.18
C VAL A 316 22.55 -2.38 -52.52
N TYR A 317 21.52 -3.22 -52.70
CA TYR A 317 21.27 -3.93 -53.97
C TYR A 317 21.06 -2.98 -55.15
N ILE A 318 20.28 -1.90 -54.97
CA ILE A 318 20.09 -0.87 -56.01
C ILE A 318 21.43 -0.19 -56.32
N LEU A 319 22.20 0.18 -55.29
CA LEU A 319 23.49 0.85 -55.46
C LEU A 319 24.53 -0.02 -56.18
N THR A 320 24.57 -1.33 -55.91
CA THR A 320 25.52 -2.25 -56.56
C THR A 320 25.11 -2.63 -57.97
N THR A 321 23.80 -2.79 -58.22
CA THR A 321 23.29 -3.26 -59.52
C THR A 321 23.12 -2.10 -60.50
N GLY A 322 23.04 -0.86 -60.01
CA GLY A 322 22.80 0.32 -60.85
C GLY A 322 21.42 0.37 -61.49
N CYS A 323 20.57 -0.63 -61.24
CA CYS A 323 19.18 -0.67 -61.68
C CYS A 323 18.30 -0.01 -60.63
N ALA A 324 17.96 1.26 -60.83
CA ALA A 324 16.87 1.89 -60.10
C ALA A 324 15.55 1.28 -60.61
N SER A 325 14.86 0.50 -59.77
CA SER A 325 13.47 0.14 -60.04
C SER A 325 12.60 1.36 -59.77
N THR A 326 12.50 2.23 -60.76
CA THR A 326 11.56 3.34 -60.78
C THR A 326 10.20 2.78 -61.16
N THR A 327 9.41 2.36 -60.18
CA THR A 327 8.03 1.89 -60.43
C THR A 327 7.08 3.01 -60.88
N TRP A 328 7.57 4.25 -60.94
CA TRP A 328 6.87 5.45 -61.39
C TRP A 328 7.91 6.43 -61.96
N ASN A 329 8.43 6.16 -63.17
CA ASN A 329 9.56 6.95 -63.69
C ASN A 329 9.10 8.33 -64.21
N SER A 330 7.80 8.58 -64.33
CA SER A 330 7.27 9.86 -64.75
C SER A 330 5.87 10.15 -64.19
N ALA A 331 5.62 11.41 -63.79
CA ALA A 331 4.29 11.89 -63.39
C ALA A 331 3.24 11.68 -64.51
N ILE A 332 3.67 11.55 -65.77
CA ILE A 332 2.79 11.24 -66.91
C ILE A 332 2.17 9.85 -66.78
N GLU A 333 2.84 8.88 -66.13
CA GLU A 333 2.32 7.51 -65.98
C GLU A 333 1.13 7.50 -65.02
N VAL A 334 1.19 8.31 -63.95
CA VAL A 334 0.06 8.52 -63.04
C VAL A 334 -1.11 9.19 -63.77
N VAL A 335 -0.83 10.18 -64.61
CA VAL A 335 -1.86 10.91 -65.39
C VAL A 335 -2.50 10.01 -66.45
N ALA A 336 -1.71 9.20 -67.17
CA ALA A 336 -2.21 8.27 -68.17
C ALA A 336 -3.07 7.16 -67.53
N LEU A 337 -2.68 6.66 -66.36
CA LEU A 337 -3.42 5.64 -65.61
C LEU A 337 -4.70 6.22 -64.98
N ALA A 338 -4.67 7.48 -64.54
CA ALA A 338 -5.84 8.21 -64.06
C ALA A 338 -6.86 8.53 -65.15
N LEU A 339 -6.42 8.66 -66.41
CA LEU A 339 -7.28 9.00 -67.56
C LEU A 339 -7.88 7.77 -68.28
N GLN A 340 -7.89 6.59 -67.65
CA GLN A 340 -8.49 5.34 -68.19
C GLN A 340 -8.27 5.10 -69.70
N SER A 341 -7.11 5.53 -70.21
CA SER A 341 -6.87 5.58 -71.66
C SER A 341 -6.81 4.17 -72.22
N ARG A 342 -7.64 3.91 -73.24
CA ARG A 342 -7.65 2.63 -73.95
C ARG A 342 -6.31 2.41 -74.65
N ASN A 343 -5.79 1.18 -74.60
CA ASN A 343 -4.49 0.84 -75.20
C ASN A 343 -4.44 1.23 -76.70
N PRO A 344 -3.60 2.21 -77.11
CA PRO A 344 -3.47 2.58 -78.51
C PRO A 344 -2.76 1.47 -79.28
N LYS A 345 -3.17 1.24 -80.54
CA LYS A 345 -2.53 0.22 -81.40
C LYS A 345 -1.26 0.74 -82.07
N TYR A 346 -1.10 2.06 -82.16
CA TYR A 346 0.06 2.70 -82.78
C TYR A 346 0.93 3.40 -81.74
N PRO A 347 2.28 3.31 -81.81
CA PRO A 347 3.08 2.52 -82.76
C PRO A 347 3.44 1.15 -82.17
N ASN A 348 2.80 0.05 -82.61
CA ASN A 348 3.26 -1.36 -82.54
C ASN A 348 4.22 -1.82 -81.40
N HIS A 349 4.10 -1.25 -80.21
CA HIS A 349 4.84 -1.57 -79.00
C HIS A 349 3.78 -1.76 -77.91
N GLY A 350 3.19 -2.95 -77.90
CA GLY A 350 1.94 -3.28 -77.19
C GLY A 350 1.97 -3.29 -75.66
N HIS A 351 2.63 -2.33 -75.00
CA HIS A 351 2.67 -2.25 -73.53
C HIS A 351 2.71 -0.78 -73.04
N PHE A 352 1.58 -0.07 -73.09
CA PHE A 352 1.45 1.28 -72.47
C PHE A 352 0.84 1.26 -71.07
N ALA A 353 0.44 0.09 -70.56
CA ALA A 353 -0.15 -0.03 -69.22
C ALA A 353 0.90 -0.06 -68.08
N ALA A 354 2.20 -0.15 -68.40
CA ALA A 354 3.29 0.01 -67.44
C ALA A 354 4.61 0.30 -68.20
N GLY A 355 5.23 1.47 -67.98
CA GLY A 355 6.55 1.83 -68.53
C GLY A 355 6.51 2.71 -69.78
N ILE A 356 6.06 3.97 -69.65
CA ILE A 356 6.34 5.02 -70.65
C ILE A 356 7.79 5.48 -70.43
N ASP A 357 8.75 4.62 -70.79
CA ASP A 357 10.17 4.85 -70.51
C ASP A 357 10.92 5.48 -71.70
N SER A 358 10.20 5.79 -72.80
CA SER A 358 10.79 6.39 -74.01
C SER A 358 10.42 7.86 -74.16
N LEU A 359 11.44 8.73 -74.25
CA LEU A 359 11.27 10.16 -74.59
C LEU A 359 10.55 10.35 -75.93
N SER A 360 10.65 9.38 -76.84
CA SER A 360 9.91 9.36 -78.11
C SER A 360 8.40 9.26 -77.93
N THR A 361 7.90 8.59 -76.89
CA THR A 361 6.47 8.51 -76.57
C THR A 361 5.97 9.83 -75.99
N LEU A 362 6.74 10.44 -75.08
CA LEU A 362 6.42 11.74 -74.48
C LEU A 362 6.37 12.89 -75.49
N ARG A 363 7.09 12.76 -76.61
CA ARG A 363 7.10 13.73 -77.71
C ARG A 363 5.95 13.56 -78.70
N GLN A 364 5.10 12.55 -78.52
CA GLN A 364 3.94 12.40 -79.39
C GLN A 364 2.85 13.39 -79.00
N ASP A 365 2.30 14.06 -80.00
CA ASP A 365 1.17 14.95 -79.79
C ASP A 365 -0.05 14.13 -79.33
N VAL A 366 -0.59 14.50 -78.17
CA VAL A 366 -1.79 13.90 -77.58
C VAL A 366 -2.93 14.90 -77.53
N GLY A 367 -4.14 14.45 -77.90
CA GLY A 367 -5.37 15.19 -77.71
C GLY A 367 -6.21 14.56 -76.62
N ILE A 368 -6.85 15.37 -75.77
CA ILE A 368 -7.84 14.90 -74.80
C ILE A 368 -9.22 14.92 -75.48
N ARG A 369 -9.94 13.81 -75.45
CA ARG A 369 -11.29 13.65 -76.03
C ARG A 369 -12.23 12.97 -75.05
N VAL A 370 -13.52 13.08 -75.32
CA VAL A 370 -14.58 12.47 -74.52
C VAL A 370 -15.15 11.28 -75.29
N ASN A 371 -15.17 10.11 -74.68
CA ASN A 371 -15.76 8.91 -75.26
C ASN A 371 -17.31 8.94 -75.20
N LYS A 372 -17.97 7.94 -75.80
CA LYS A 372 -19.42 7.68 -75.72
C LYS A 372 -19.93 7.57 -74.29
N ASP A 373 -19.11 7.03 -73.39
CA ASP A 373 -19.44 6.84 -71.99
C ASP A 373 -19.21 8.10 -71.12
N ASN A 374 -18.95 9.25 -71.77
CA ASN A 374 -18.60 10.54 -71.14
C ASN A 374 -17.27 10.56 -70.37
N GLU A 375 -16.42 9.55 -70.48
CA GLU A 375 -15.10 9.54 -69.85
C GLU A 375 -14.05 10.28 -70.70
N LEU A 376 -13.03 10.84 -70.04
CA LEU A 376 -11.92 11.53 -70.69
C LEU A 376 -10.81 10.54 -71.08
N GLU A 377 -10.41 10.57 -72.34
CA GLU A 377 -9.34 9.71 -72.87
C GLU A 377 -8.25 10.54 -73.56
N LEU A 378 -7.01 10.07 -73.45
CA LEU A 378 -5.86 10.57 -74.20
C LEU A 378 -5.75 9.84 -75.55
N ILE A 379 -5.59 10.61 -76.62
CA ILE A 379 -5.56 10.10 -77.99
C ILE A 379 -4.30 10.60 -78.69
N PHE A 380 -3.48 9.68 -79.18
CA PHE A 380 -2.26 10.01 -79.93
C PHE A 380 -2.59 10.41 -81.37
N ALA A 381 -1.96 11.48 -81.87
CA ALA A 381 -2.25 12.04 -83.20
C ALA A 381 -2.05 11.06 -84.37
N ASN A 382 -1.22 10.02 -84.18
CA ASN A 382 -0.87 9.04 -85.22
C ASN A 382 -1.59 7.70 -85.11
N ASP A 383 -2.59 7.55 -84.23
CA ASP A 383 -3.35 6.31 -84.15
C ASP A 383 -4.35 6.24 -85.33
N ARG A 384 -4.10 5.32 -86.26
CA ARG A 384 -4.78 5.25 -87.57
C ARG A 384 -6.12 4.49 -87.54
N ASP A 385 -6.44 3.86 -86.40
CA ASP A 385 -7.59 2.97 -86.21
C ASP A 385 -8.69 3.59 -85.31
N LEU A 386 -8.70 4.92 -85.14
CA LEU A 386 -9.70 5.61 -84.32
C LEU A 386 -10.99 5.81 -85.12
N ASP A 387 -12.10 5.24 -84.64
CA ASP A 387 -13.42 5.64 -85.10
C ASP A 387 -13.74 7.03 -84.51
N TYR A 388 -13.33 8.08 -85.22
CA TYR A 388 -13.53 9.48 -84.84
C TYR A 388 -15.02 9.83 -84.62
N ASN A 389 -15.96 8.99 -85.05
CA ASN A 389 -17.38 9.18 -84.79
C ASN A 389 -17.77 8.87 -83.33
N GLU A 390 -16.94 8.14 -82.59
CA GLU A 390 -17.17 7.78 -81.18
C GLU A 390 -16.59 8.81 -80.19
N LEU A 391 -15.78 9.75 -80.68
CA LEU A 391 -14.97 10.64 -79.85
C LEU A 391 -15.36 12.11 -80.05
N ARG A 392 -15.80 12.75 -78.97
CA ARG A 392 -16.22 14.16 -78.98
C ARG A 392 -15.12 15.07 -78.46
N LYS A 393 -15.12 16.33 -78.92
CA LYS A 393 -14.28 17.38 -78.31
C LYS A 393 -14.81 17.71 -76.92
N ILE A 394 -13.92 18.00 -75.99
CA ILE A 394 -14.27 18.49 -74.65
C ILE A 394 -15.07 19.81 -74.76
N GLU A 395 -16.15 19.91 -73.99
CA GLU A 395 -16.93 21.14 -73.84
C GLU A 395 -16.39 21.93 -72.64
N LYS A 396 -16.29 23.26 -72.80
CA LYS A 396 -15.85 24.13 -71.72
C LYS A 396 -16.88 24.12 -70.59
N ASN A 397 -16.40 23.99 -69.35
CA ASN A 397 -17.22 24.00 -68.11
C ASN A 397 -18.19 22.82 -67.93
N LYS A 398 -17.84 21.64 -68.44
CA LYS A 398 -18.59 20.41 -68.21
C LYS A 398 -17.72 19.40 -67.46
N ALA A 399 -18.26 18.83 -66.39
CA ALA A 399 -17.65 17.67 -65.74
C ALA A 399 -17.99 16.42 -66.56
N TYR A 400 -16.97 15.61 -66.82
CA TYR A 400 -17.01 14.39 -67.60
C TYR A 400 -16.71 13.22 -66.67
#